data_AF-A0A7C4A8H9-F1
#
_entry.id   AF-A0A7C4A8H9-F1
#
_cell.length_a   1.000
_cell.length_b   1.000
_cell.length_c   1.000
_cell.angle_alpha   90.00
_cell.angle_beta   90.00
_cell.angle_gamma   90.00
#
_symmetry.space_group_name_H-M   'P 1'
#
loop_
_entity.id
_entity.type
_entity.pdbx_description
1 polymer ?
#
loop_
_entity_poly.entity_id
_entity_poly.type
_entity_poly.pdbx_seq_one_letter_code
_entity_poly.pdbx_strand_id
1 'polypeptide(L)'
;MNTKILIILGAIGSLAVASVQAQFVGGVGNQAIGTTIVPTTQQVPLGPTLDVIPYVDADGYTVQMTLIPTLTEFLGYDDPGQFSIIAQGGAGNVVGSALRAPVALPRLRVRQVTTSTIVWDGQTILLGGLISERVSKTKDKVPMLGDLPLVGRLFRSEASASKKKNLVIFVTPTIIDPAGNRVHTGDNLPYDPKTIPPQTPFAPTTRLPSTTTPAAR
;
A
#
# COMPACT_ATOMS: atom_id res chain seq x y z
N MET A 1 26.27 -2.47 14.87
CA MET A 1 25.09 -3.19 15.40
C MET A 1 23.90 -2.74 14.60
N ASN A 2 23.20 -3.64 13.92
CA ASN A 2 22.07 -3.27 13.05
C ASN A 2 20.78 -3.35 13.88
N THR A 3 20.31 -2.22 14.40
CA THR A 3 19.03 -2.14 15.10
C THR A 3 17.95 -1.81 14.09
N LYS A 4 16.99 -2.72 13.88
CA LYS A 4 15.78 -2.40 13.11
C LYS A 4 14.81 -1.65 14.01
N ILE A 5 14.39 -0.45 13.60
CA ILE A 5 13.41 0.35 14.31
C ILE A 5 12.17 0.45 13.43
N LEU A 6 11.06 -0.16 13.89
CA LEU A 6 9.76 -0.04 13.25
C LEU A 6 9.01 1.14 13.86
N ILE A 7 8.77 2.18 13.07
CA ILE A 7 7.98 3.34 13.49
C ILE A 7 6.63 3.29 12.78
N ILE A 8 5.56 3.20 13.56
CA ILE A 8 4.18 3.26 13.06
C ILE A 8 3.72 4.72 13.10
N LEU A 9 3.57 5.33 11.94
CA LEU A 9 3.14 6.73 11.79
C LEU A 9 1.64 6.76 11.47
N GLY A 10 0.79 6.90 12.49
CA GLY A 10 -0.65 7.16 12.32
C GLY A 10 -1.58 6.05 12.82
N ALA A 11 -2.89 6.26 12.62
CA ALA A 11 -3.94 5.36 13.06
C ALA A 11 -3.92 4.06 12.24
N ILE A 12 -3.74 2.93 12.92
CA ILE A 12 -3.87 1.60 12.33
C ILE A 12 -5.36 1.35 12.10
N GLY A 13 -5.78 1.21 10.84
CA GLY A 13 -7.10 0.65 10.55
C GLY A 13 -7.00 -0.87 10.50
N SER A 14 -7.92 -1.60 11.11
CA SER A 14 -7.99 -3.07 10.95
C SER A 14 -9.10 -3.43 9.97
N LEU A 15 -8.78 -4.25 8.97
CA LEU A 15 -9.77 -4.80 8.05
C LEU A 15 -10.01 -6.27 8.33
N ALA A 16 -11.26 -6.70 8.39
CA ALA A 16 -11.66 -8.09 8.58
C ALA A 16 -11.90 -8.79 7.23
N VAL A 17 -11.19 -9.89 6.97
CA VAL A 17 -11.41 -10.76 5.79
C VAL A 17 -12.26 -11.96 6.19
N ALA A 18 -13.42 -12.20 5.56
CA ALA A 18 -14.24 -13.38 5.81
C ALA A 18 -13.83 -14.56 4.92
N SER A 19 -13.78 -15.79 5.46
CA SER A 19 -13.68 -17.03 4.68
C SER A 19 -14.85 -17.97 5.00
N VAL A 20 -15.29 -18.79 4.05
CA VAL A 20 -16.47 -19.67 4.20
C VAL A 20 -16.01 -21.12 4.33
N GLN A 21 -16.35 -21.76 5.45
CA GLN A 21 -16.25 -23.22 5.61
C GLN A 21 -17.66 -23.82 5.63
N ALA A 22 -17.89 -24.88 4.86
CA ALA A 22 -19.12 -25.65 4.89
C ALA A 22 -18.97 -26.80 5.90
N GLN A 23 -19.75 -26.77 6.99
CA GLN A 23 -19.83 -27.89 7.93
C GLN A 23 -21.06 -28.73 7.62
N PHE A 24 -20.87 -30.03 7.39
CA PHE A 24 -21.96 -30.98 7.23
C PHE A 24 -22.53 -31.33 8.61
N VAL A 25 -23.80 -31.01 8.86
CA VAL A 25 -24.51 -31.51 10.06
C VAL A 25 -25.24 -32.80 9.66
N GLY A 26 -24.94 -33.89 10.36
CA GLY A 26 -25.34 -35.25 10.00
C GLY A 26 -26.85 -35.43 9.87
N GLY A 27 -27.27 -36.06 8.77
CA GLY A 27 -28.62 -36.58 8.58
C GLY A 27 -28.63 -38.10 8.49
N VAL A 28 -29.69 -38.72 9.00
CA VAL A 28 -29.91 -40.17 8.91
C VAL A 28 -30.25 -40.51 7.45
N GLY A 29 -29.42 -41.34 6.83
CA GLY A 29 -29.56 -41.79 5.44
C GLY A 29 -29.00 -40.78 4.43
N ASN A 30 -27.68 -40.71 4.26
CA ASN A 30 -26.94 -40.04 3.17
C ASN A 30 -27.35 -38.61 2.71
N GLN A 31 -28.23 -37.92 3.43
CA GLN A 31 -28.70 -36.57 3.09
C GLN A 31 -28.18 -35.55 4.09
N ALA A 32 -27.51 -34.51 3.60
CA ALA A 32 -27.04 -33.39 4.42
C ALA A 32 -28.21 -32.46 4.78
N ILE A 33 -28.42 -32.18 6.08
CA ILE A 33 -29.41 -31.21 6.56
C ILE A 33 -28.65 -30.08 7.25
N GLY A 34 -28.34 -29.03 6.49
CA GLY A 34 -27.76 -27.78 6.99
C GLY A 34 -26.26 -27.67 6.80
N THR A 35 -25.84 -26.59 6.14
CA THR A 35 -24.46 -26.09 6.16
C THR A 35 -24.47 -24.72 6.80
N THR A 36 -23.74 -24.53 7.91
CA THR A 36 -23.56 -23.22 8.53
C THR A 36 -22.31 -22.56 7.93
N ILE A 37 -22.44 -21.30 7.51
CA ILE A 37 -21.32 -20.47 7.06
C ILE A 37 -20.77 -19.73 8.29
N VAL A 38 -19.54 -20.05 8.70
CA VAL A 38 -18.85 -19.32 9.77
C VAL A 38 -17.78 -18.43 9.13
N PRO A 39 -18.01 -17.12 8.99
CA PRO A 39 -16.99 -16.20 8.50
C PRO A 39 -15.90 -16.03 9.55
N THR A 40 -14.70 -16.55 9.30
CA THR A 40 -13.53 -16.22 10.12
C THR A 40 -12.98 -14.87 9.69
N THR A 41 -12.80 -13.91 10.60
CA THR A 41 -12.25 -12.58 10.28
C THR A 41 -10.77 -12.49 10.63
N GLN A 42 -9.91 -12.20 9.64
CA GLN A 42 -8.51 -11.86 9.89
C GLN A 42 -8.31 -10.34 9.82
N GLN A 43 -7.71 -9.74 10.85
CA GLN A 43 -7.37 -8.31 10.87
C GLN A 43 -6.11 -8.02 10.04
N VAL A 44 -6.21 -7.10 9.09
CA VAL A 44 -5.06 -6.58 8.32
C VAL A 44 -4.81 -5.12 8.70
N PRO A 45 -3.57 -4.74 9.09
CA PRO A 45 -3.24 -3.36 9.42
C PRO A 45 -3.21 -2.48 8.17
N LEU A 46 -3.88 -1.34 8.28
CA LEU A 46 -3.97 -0.27 7.27
C LEU A 46 -3.24 0.96 7.79
N GLY A 47 -2.66 1.72 6.86
CA GLY A 47 -2.01 3.00 7.15
C GLY A 47 -0.53 3.05 6.75
N PRO A 48 0.15 4.15 7.10
CA PRO A 48 1.58 4.32 6.90
C PRO A 48 2.38 3.55 7.94
N THR A 49 3.45 2.89 7.50
CA THR A 49 4.47 2.25 8.33
C THR A 49 5.84 2.64 7.79
N LEU A 50 6.83 2.75 8.66
CA LEU A 50 8.20 3.08 8.28
C LEU A 50 9.15 2.10 8.96
N ASP A 51 9.88 1.34 8.15
CA ASP A 51 11.01 0.55 8.62
C ASP A 51 12.30 1.32 8.36
N VAL A 52 13.19 1.36 9.36
CA VAL A 52 14.43 2.13 9.33
C VAL A 52 15.59 1.27 9.81
N ILE A 53 16.68 1.29 9.04
CA ILE A 53 17.96 0.71 9.42
C ILE A 53 18.99 1.85 9.48
N PRO A 54 19.27 2.40 10.68
CA PRO A 54 20.25 3.46 10.86
C PRO A 54 21.66 2.91 11.13
N TYR A 55 22.67 3.68 10.70
CA TYR A 55 24.07 3.48 11.00
C TYR A 55 24.73 4.86 11.20
N VAL A 56 25.46 5.04 12.29
CA VAL A 56 26.24 6.26 12.54
C VAL A 56 27.59 6.09 11.87
N ASP A 57 28.00 7.05 11.06
CA ASP A 57 29.28 6.99 10.36
C ASP A 57 30.46 7.25 11.32
N ALA A 58 31.68 6.95 10.86
CA ALA A 58 32.91 7.12 11.63
C ALA A 58 33.21 8.59 11.98
N ASP A 59 32.57 9.54 11.29
CA ASP A 59 32.66 10.96 11.61
C ASP A 59 31.96 11.33 12.92
N GLY A 60 31.03 10.48 13.40
CA GLY A 60 30.21 10.73 14.58
C GLY A 60 29.07 11.72 14.36
N TYR A 61 28.96 12.40 13.22
CA TYR A 61 27.98 13.46 12.96
C TYR A 61 26.95 13.10 11.88
N THR A 62 27.23 12.12 11.02
CA THR A 62 26.30 11.65 10.00
C THR A 62 25.66 10.32 10.36
N VAL A 63 24.41 10.19 9.95
CA VAL A 63 23.61 8.98 10.07
C VAL A 63 23.21 8.54 8.69
N GLN A 64 23.74 7.41 8.26
CA GLN A 64 23.27 6.71 7.08
C GLN A 64 22.03 5.89 7.46
N MET A 65 20.97 6.03 6.68
CA MET A 65 19.71 5.33 6.92
C MET A 65 19.20 4.71 5.65
N THR A 66 18.78 3.44 5.73
CA THR A 66 17.89 2.84 4.74
C THR A 66 16.46 2.95 5.25
N LEU A 67 15.63 3.67 4.49
CA LEU A 67 14.24 3.92 4.84
C LEU A 67 13.33 3.15 3.90
N ILE A 68 12.40 2.40 4.48
CA ILE A 68 11.41 1.60 3.77
C ILE A 68 10.01 2.01 4.23
N PRO A 69 9.51 3.19 3.82
CA PRO A 69 8.13 3.56 4.05
C PRO A 69 7.18 2.71 3.23
N THR A 70 6.14 2.20 3.88
CA THR A 70 5.06 1.43 3.27
C THR A 70 3.70 2.02 3.67
N LEU A 71 2.86 2.35 2.68
CA LEU A 71 1.49 2.82 2.88
C LEU A 71 0.50 1.78 2.34
N THR A 72 -0.31 1.20 3.23
CA THR A 72 -1.36 0.25 2.88
C THR A 72 -2.73 0.94 2.97
N GLU A 73 -3.48 0.96 1.86
CA GLU A 73 -4.80 1.57 1.78
C GLU A 73 -5.87 0.54 1.39
N PHE A 74 -7.06 0.68 1.97
CA PHE A 74 -8.24 -0.08 1.57
C PHE A 74 -8.91 0.59 0.36
N LEU A 75 -9.16 -0.19 -0.70
CA LEU A 75 -9.81 0.28 -1.93
C LEU A 75 -11.29 -0.15 -2.04
N GLY A 76 -11.83 -0.86 -1.06
CA GLY A 76 -13.15 -1.49 -1.12
C GLY A 76 -13.03 -3.01 -1.15
N TYR A 77 -14.17 -3.69 -1.21
CA TYR A 77 -14.24 -5.12 -1.46
C TYR A 77 -14.37 -5.39 -2.96
N ASP A 78 -13.77 -6.46 -3.45
CA ASP A 78 -14.11 -6.98 -4.77
C ASP A 78 -15.55 -7.50 -4.75
N ASP A 79 -16.22 -7.40 -5.89
CA ASP A 79 -17.57 -7.90 -6.08
C ASP A 79 -17.54 -9.42 -5.89
N PRO A 80 -18.18 -9.98 -4.85
CA PRO A 80 -18.14 -11.40 -4.62
C PRO A 80 -18.83 -12.08 -5.81
N GLY A 81 -18.03 -12.71 -6.66
CA GLY A 81 -18.54 -13.69 -7.61
C GLY A 81 -19.45 -14.66 -6.86
N GLN A 82 -20.48 -15.17 -7.53
CA GLN A 82 -21.52 -15.97 -6.89
C GLN A 82 -20.96 -17.35 -6.51
N PHE A 83 -20.27 -17.45 -5.37
CA PHE A 83 -19.85 -18.72 -4.80
C PHE A 83 -21.11 -19.51 -4.44
N SER A 84 -21.46 -20.50 -5.27
CA SER A 84 -22.53 -21.45 -5.00
C SER A 84 -21.92 -22.78 -4.56
N ILE A 85 -22.19 -23.18 -3.33
CA ILE A 85 -21.92 -24.54 -2.89
C ILE A 85 -23.20 -25.34 -3.18
N ILE A 86 -23.08 -26.40 -3.97
CA ILE A 86 -24.13 -27.43 -4.14
C ILE A 86 -23.70 -28.69 -3.39
N ALA A 87 -24.58 -29.24 -2.57
CA ALA A 87 -24.34 -30.52 -1.93
C ALA A 87 -24.60 -31.64 -2.95
N GLN A 88 -23.57 -32.43 -3.26
CA GLN A 88 -23.67 -33.61 -4.12
C GLN A 88 -23.64 -34.86 -3.25
N GLY A 89 -24.71 -35.66 -3.28
CA GLY A 89 -24.75 -36.94 -2.58
C GLY A 89 -23.82 -37.97 -3.25
N GLY A 90 -23.43 -39.01 -2.51
CA GLY A 90 -22.47 -40.05 -2.93
C GLY A 90 -22.83 -40.90 -4.15
N ALA A 91 -23.91 -40.57 -4.87
CA ALA A 91 -24.33 -41.21 -6.12
C ALA A 91 -24.46 -40.21 -7.31
N GLY A 92 -23.83 -39.04 -7.21
CA GLY A 92 -23.84 -38.03 -8.28
C GLY A 92 -25.11 -37.17 -8.34
N ASN A 93 -26.16 -37.53 -7.60
CA ASN A 93 -27.39 -36.74 -7.47
C ASN A 93 -27.17 -35.50 -6.58
N VAL A 94 -27.50 -34.33 -7.11
CA VAL A 94 -27.46 -33.04 -6.40
C VAL A 94 -28.68 -32.96 -5.47
N VAL A 95 -28.45 -32.89 -4.15
CA VAL A 95 -29.53 -32.82 -3.16
C VAL A 95 -29.35 -31.55 -2.34
N GLY A 96 -30.06 -30.49 -2.72
CA GLY A 96 -30.12 -29.24 -1.96
C GLY A 96 -30.12 -27.98 -2.82
N SER A 97 -30.75 -26.92 -2.31
CA SER A 97 -30.66 -25.58 -2.91
C SER A 97 -29.23 -25.06 -2.79
N ALA A 98 -28.68 -24.52 -3.89
CA ALA A 98 -27.36 -23.91 -3.88
C ALA A 98 -27.30 -22.78 -2.83
N LEU A 99 -26.43 -22.94 -1.83
CA LEU A 99 -26.22 -21.90 -0.83
C LEU A 99 -25.19 -20.91 -1.38
N ARG A 100 -25.62 -19.65 -1.44
CA ARG A 100 -24.87 -18.54 -2.01
C ARG A 100 -24.39 -17.67 -0.87
N ALA A 101 -23.08 -17.70 -0.61
CA ALA A 101 -22.45 -16.87 0.40
C ALA A 101 -21.59 -15.81 -0.30
N PRO A 102 -21.90 -14.51 -0.19
CA PRO A 102 -21.02 -13.48 -0.72
C PRO A 102 -19.74 -13.42 0.13
N VAL A 103 -18.61 -13.85 -0.44
CA VAL A 103 -17.28 -13.70 0.18
C VAL A 103 -16.65 -12.41 -0.34
N ALA A 104 -16.79 -11.34 0.42
CA ALA A 104 -16.22 -10.05 0.09
C ALA A 104 -14.70 -10.08 0.36
N LEU A 105 -13.89 -10.16 -0.69
CA LEU A 105 -12.44 -10.08 -0.60
C LEU A 105 -12.00 -8.61 -0.57
N PRO A 106 -11.22 -8.15 0.41
CA PRO A 106 -10.79 -6.78 0.43
C PRO A 106 -9.72 -6.51 -0.61
N ARG A 107 -9.90 -5.43 -1.35
CA ARG A 107 -8.89 -4.93 -2.27
C ARG A 107 -8.00 -3.92 -1.55
N LEU A 108 -6.73 -4.27 -1.42
CA LEU A 108 -5.72 -3.43 -0.78
C LEU A 108 -4.78 -2.82 -1.82
N ARG A 109 -4.30 -1.61 -1.55
CA ARG A 109 -3.25 -0.94 -2.31
C ARG A 109 -2.07 -0.69 -1.41
N VAL A 110 -0.96 -1.38 -1.68
CA VAL A 110 0.30 -1.19 -0.97
C VAL A 110 1.21 -0.31 -1.82
N ARG A 111 1.87 0.65 -1.18
CA ARG A 111 2.83 1.54 -1.82
C ARG A 111 4.10 1.53 -0.97
N GLN A 112 5.21 1.09 -1.54
CA GLN A 112 6.47 0.98 -0.84
C GLN A 112 7.56 1.70 -1.63
N VAL A 113 8.43 2.41 -0.92
CA VAL A 113 9.65 3.01 -1.48
C VAL A 113 10.82 2.51 -0.65
N THR A 114 11.96 2.28 -1.28
CA THR A 114 13.23 2.05 -0.59
C THR A 114 14.17 3.17 -0.97
N THR A 115 14.71 3.88 0.01
CA THR A 115 15.66 4.95 -0.21
C THR A 115 16.80 4.84 0.80
N SER A 116 18.01 5.18 0.34
CA SER A 116 19.20 5.25 1.17
C SER A 116 19.65 6.70 1.23
N THR A 117 19.72 7.26 2.43
CA THR A 117 20.09 8.66 2.63
C THR A 117 21.16 8.77 3.69
N ILE A 118 22.06 9.73 3.51
CA ILE A 118 23.04 10.14 4.51
C ILE A 118 22.60 11.51 4.99
N VAL A 119 22.41 11.63 6.30
CA VAL A 119 21.82 12.83 6.91
C VAL A 119 22.62 13.19 8.14
N TRP A 120 22.83 14.47 8.36
CA TRP A 120 23.48 14.96 9.56
C TRP A 120 22.59 14.85 10.81
N ASP A 121 23.21 14.75 11.98
CA ASP A 121 22.51 14.71 13.26
C ASP A 121 21.59 15.93 13.47
N GLY A 122 20.33 15.67 13.84
CA GLY A 122 19.31 16.70 14.08
C GLY A 122 18.75 17.35 12.80
N GLN A 123 19.22 16.98 11.61
CA GLN A 123 18.74 17.59 10.38
C GLN A 123 17.56 16.82 9.77
N THR A 124 16.55 17.55 9.30
CA THR A 124 15.38 16.92 8.67
C THR A 124 15.59 16.74 7.17
N ILE A 125 15.39 15.52 6.67
CA ILE A 125 15.23 15.27 5.23
C ILE A 125 13.76 15.14 4.84
N LEU A 126 13.47 15.66 3.66
CA LEU A 126 12.18 15.51 2.99
C LEU A 126 12.28 14.40 1.95
N LEU A 127 11.58 13.29 2.22
CA LEU A 127 11.37 12.22 1.25
C LEU A 127 10.04 12.46 0.55
N GLY A 128 10.08 13.24 -0.54
CA GLY A 128 8.96 13.41 -1.45
C GLY A 128 8.99 12.34 -2.54
N GLY A 129 7.84 11.77 -2.92
CA GLY A 129 7.83 10.89 -4.09
C GLY A 129 6.59 10.04 -4.35
N LEU A 130 5.68 9.87 -3.38
CA LEU A 130 4.47 9.06 -3.61
C LEU A 130 3.27 9.94 -3.97
N ILE A 131 3.27 10.45 -5.21
CA ILE A 131 2.10 11.11 -5.81
C ILE A 131 1.17 10.04 -6.39
N SER A 132 -0.11 10.05 -6.01
CA SER A 132 -1.14 9.25 -6.69
C SER A 132 -2.28 10.16 -7.12
N GLU A 133 -2.55 10.13 -8.42
CA GLU A 133 -3.71 10.78 -9.01
C GLU A 133 -4.63 9.68 -9.56
N ARG A 134 -5.90 9.68 -9.14
CA ARG A 134 -6.94 8.85 -9.73
C ARG A 134 -7.96 9.76 -10.38
N VAL A 135 -8.01 9.72 -11.71
CA VAL A 135 -9.03 10.40 -12.51
C VAL A 135 -10.08 9.37 -12.93
N SER A 136 -11.31 9.50 -12.44
CA SER A 136 -12.46 8.74 -12.92
C SER A 136 -13.31 9.65 -13.78
N LYS A 137 -13.48 9.29 -15.06
CA LYS A 137 -14.40 9.97 -15.98
C LYS A 137 -15.55 9.04 -16.29
N THR A 138 -16.74 9.40 -15.86
CA THR A 138 -17.99 8.72 -16.21
C THR A 138 -18.73 9.59 -17.21
N LYS A 139 -19.08 9.02 -18.36
CA LYS A 139 -19.78 9.72 -19.44
C LYS A 139 -21.06 8.95 -19.76
N ASP A 140 -22.19 9.53 -19.36
CA ASP A 140 -23.51 8.99 -19.64
C ASP A 140 -24.12 9.79 -20.80
N LYS A 141 -24.62 9.10 -21.82
CA LYS A 141 -25.29 9.73 -22.95
C LYS A 141 -26.59 9.00 -23.28
N VAL A 142 -27.62 9.77 -23.63
CA VAL A 142 -28.85 9.19 -24.19
C VAL A 142 -28.56 8.75 -25.64
N PRO A 143 -28.84 7.49 -26.02
CA PRO A 143 -28.70 7.03 -27.41
C PRO A 143 -29.53 7.91 -28.37
N MET A 144 -29.07 8.10 -29.60
CA MET A 144 -29.64 9.01 -30.64
C MET A 144 -29.55 10.51 -30.33
N LEU A 145 -30.10 11.00 -29.22
CA LEU A 145 -30.15 12.44 -28.92
C LEU A 145 -28.81 13.00 -28.43
N GLY A 146 -27.96 12.15 -27.85
CA GLY A 146 -26.63 12.54 -27.42
C GLY A 146 -25.78 13.05 -28.57
N ASP A 147 -25.81 12.41 -29.75
CA ASP A 147 -24.84 12.64 -30.83
C ASP A 147 -25.20 13.77 -31.82
N LEU A 148 -26.30 14.50 -31.58
CA LEU A 148 -26.69 15.64 -32.42
C LEU A 148 -25.70 16.82 -32.30
N PRO A 149 -25.26 17.41 -33.42
CA PRO A 149 -24.58 18.71 -33.41
C PRO A 149 -25.53 19.79 -32.86
N LEU A 150 -25.01 20.79 -32.15
CA LEU A 150 -25.71 21.83 -31.40
C LEU A 150 -26.44 21.40 -30.11
N VAL A 151 -27.32 20.40 -30.12
CA VAL A 151 -28.18 20.08 -28.95
C VAL A 151 -27.70 18.91 -28.10
N GLY A 152 -26.74 18.12 -28.60
CA GLY A 152 -26.25 16.91 -27.94
C GLY A 152 -25.61 17.13 -26.56
N ARG A 153 -25.27 18.37 -26.18
CA ARG A 153 -24.69 18.68 -24.85
C ARG A 153 -25.74 18.69 -23.72
N LEU A 154 -27.03 18.91 -24.04
CA LEU A 154 -28.12 18.86 -23.05
C LEU A 154 -28.55 17.42 -22.69
N PHE A 155 -28.19 16.45 -23.53
CA PHE A 155 -28.57 15.03 -23.40
C PHE A 155 -27.37 14.12 -23.05
N ARG A 156 -26.26 14.72 -22.59
CA ARG A 156 -25.08 14.02 -22.08
C ARG A 156 -24.80 14.52 -20.67
N SER A 157 -24.49 13.60 -19.77
CA SER A 157 -23.98 13.90 -18.43
C SER A 157 -22.52 13.44 -18.36
N GLU A 158 -21.63 14.34 -17.95
CA GLU A 158 -20.23 14.01 -17.73
C GLU A 158 -19.91 14.24 -16.25
N ALA A 159 -19.61 13.16 -15.54
CA ALA A 159 -19.17 13.22 -14.15
C ALA A 159 -17.67 12.93 -14.11
N SER A 160 -16.89 13.93 -13.71
CA SER A 160 -15.45 13.79 -13.49
C SER A 160 -15.16 13.81 -11.99
N ALA A 161 -14.61 12.73 -11.45
CA ALA A 161 -14.15 12.67 -10.07
C ALA A 161 -12.63 12.48 -10.05
N SER A 162 -11.90 13.48 -9.55
CA SER A 162 -10.45 13.39 -9.31
C SER A 162 -10.17 13.26 -7.82
N LYS A 163 -9.41 12.24 -7.42
CA LYS A 163 -8.88 12.09 -6.06
C LYS A 163 -7.36 12.09 -6.11
N LYS A 164 -6.74 13.16 -5.59
CA LYS A 164 -5.29 13.31 -5.46
C LYS A 164 -4.88 13.02 -4.02
N LYS A 165 -3.91 12.12 -3.85
CA LYS A 165 -3.30 11.80 -2.54
C LYS A 165 -1.79 11.95 -2.64
N ASN A 166 -1.24 12.83 -1.80
CA ASN A 166 0.20 13.06 -1.69
C ASN A 166 0.69 12.44 -0.37
N LEU A 167 1.72 11.60 -0.44
CA LEU A 167 2.44 11.14 0.75
C LEU A 167 3.78 11.87 0.83
N VAL A 168 4.01 12.52 1.96
CA VAL A 168 5.23 13.27 2.26
C VAL A 168 5.78 12.72 3.57
N ILE A 169 7.06 12.38 3.59
CA ILE A 169 7.71 11.78 4.75
C ILE A 169 8.87 12.67 5.18
N PHE A 170 8.85 13.09 6.44
CA PHE A 170 9.92 13.86 7.07
C PHE A 170 10.65 12.95 8.05
N VAL A 171 11.97 12.91 7.96
CA VAL A 171 12.79 12.10 8.89
C VAL A 171 13.92 12.96 9.42
N THR A 172 14.07 12.94 10.75
CA THR A 172 15.08 13.69 11.49
C THR A 172 15.80 12.68 12.38
N PRO A 173 17.03 12.25 12.04
CA PRO A 173 17.82 11.42 12.94
C PRO A 173 18.27 12.26 14.15
N THR A 174 18.43 11.63 15.30
CA THR A 174 19.05 12.24 16.47
C THR A 174 19.99 11.23 17.12
N ILE A 175 21.26 11.58 17.28
CA ILE A 175 22.26 10.76 17.96
C ILE A 175 22.19 11.04 19.45
N ILE A 176 21.95 9.99 20.23
CA ILE A 176 21.85 10.05 21.69
C ILE A 176 22.91 9.18 22.36
N ASP A 177 23.38 9.62 23.52
CA ASP A 177 24.24 8.83 24.39
C ASP A 177 23.42 7.73 25.12
N PRO A 178 24.08 6.75 25.76
CA PRO A 178 23.40 5.74 26.56
C PRO A 178 22.60 6.30 27.75
N ALA A 179 22.86 7.54 28.17
CA ALA A 179 22.13 8.24 29.23
C ALA A 179 20.90 9.00 28.69
N GLY A 180 20.65 8.99 27.37
CA GLY A 180 19.55 9.66 26.70
C GLY A 180 19.80 11.15 26.37
N ASN A 181 21.00 11.67 26.60
CA ASN A 181 21.36 13.04 26.21
C ASN A 181 21.75 13.09 24.73
N ARG A 182 21.51 14.22 24.08
CA ARG A 182 22.02 14.45 22.73
C ARG A 182 23.54 14.52 22.76
N VAL A 183 24.18 13.78 21.86
CA VAL A 183 25.65 13.80 21.72
C VAL A 183 26.11 15.14 21.17
N HIS A 184 25.34 15.74 20.26
CA HIS A 184 25.62 17.07 19.70
C HIS A 184 24.58 18.09 20.14
N THR A 185 25.08 19.25 20.57
CA THR A 185 24.29 20.47 20.74
C THR A 185 24.49 21.36 19.52
N GLY A 186 23.55 22.29 19.26
CA GLY A 186 23.60 23.17 18.08
C GLY A 186 24.90 23.99 17.95
N ASP A 187 25.63 24.17 19.05
CA ASP A 187 26.89 24.91 19.09
C ASP A 187 28.12 24.04 18.75
N ASN A 188 27.99 22.71 18.77
CA ASN A 188 29.08 21.74 18.57
C ASN A 188 28.97 20.96 17.24
N LEU A 189 28.13 21.42 16.32
CA LEU A 189 27.97 20.79 15.01
C LEU A 189 28.95 21.40 13.99
N PRO A 190 29.55 20.59 13.10
CA PRO A 190 30.45 21.08 12.05
C PRO A 190 29.73 21.85 10.93
N TYR A 191 28.40 21.98 11.02
CA TYR A 191 27.53 22.67 10.07
C TYR A 191 26.52 23.55 10.82
N ASP A 192 26.06 24.62 10.18
CA ASP A 192 25.01 25.48 10.73
C ASP A 192 23.63 24.80 10.57
N PRO A 193 22.95 24.42 11.68
CA PRO A 193 21.64 23.76 11.62
C PRO A 193 20.55 24.60 10.98
N LYS A 194 20.74 25.92 10.87
CA LYS A 194 19.79 26.85 10.27
C LYS A 194 19.93 26.95 8.75
N THR A 195 20.96 26.34 8.18
CA THR A 195 21.24 26.38 6.75
C THR A 195 20.85 25.06 6.07
N ILE A 196 20.44 25.14 4.81
CA ILE A 196 20.20 23.94 4.00
C ILE A 196 21.58 23.48 3.50
N PRO A 197 22.04 22.24 3.82
CA PRO A 197 23.32 21.78 3.36
C PRO A 197 23.32 21.60 1.84
N PRO A 198 24.49 21.68 1.20
CA PRO A 198 24.63 21.40 -0.22
C PRO A 198 24.13 19.99 -0.53
N GLN A 199 23.11 19.90 -1.39
CA GLN A 199 22.60 18.62 -1.87
C GLN A 199 23.52 18.14 -2.99
N THR A 200 24.08 16.94 -2.87
CA THR A 200 24.72 16.29 -4.01
C THR A 200 23.64 16.05 -5.07
N PRO A 201 23.76 16.59 -6.29
CA PRO A 201 22.79 16.32 -7.34
C PRO A 201 22.67 14.82 -7.55
N PHE A 202 21.44 14.31 -7.66
CA PHE A 202 21.23 12.94 -8.09
C PHE A 202 21.87 12.76 -9.47
N ALA A 203 22.99 12.02 -9.52
CA ALA A 203 23.60 11.68 -10.79
C ALA A 203 22.59 10.83 -11.58
N PRO A 204 22.19 11.24 -12.80
CA PRO A 204 21.38 10.38 -13.65
C PRO A 204 22.17 9.10 -13.87
N THR A 205 21.58 7.94 -13.56
CA THR A 205 22.22 6.64 -13.74
C THR A 205 22.70 6.57 -15.19
N THR A 206 24.01 6.62 -15.40
CA THR A 206 24.59 6.43 -16.72
C THR A 206 24.10 5.10 -17.22
N ARG A 207 23.25 5.11 -18.24
CA ARG A 207 22.77 3.89 -18.91
C ARG A 207 24.02 3.11 -19.30
N LEU A 208 24.19 1.93 -18.72
CA LEU A 208 25.27 1.02 -19.08
C LEU A 208 25.30 0.89 -20.62
N PRO A 209 26.47 0.99 -21.27
CA PRO A 209 26.54 0.77 -22.70
C PRO A 209 26.03 -0.65 -22.98
N SER A 210 25.05 -0.75 -23.88
CA SER A 210 24.59 -2.05 -24.37
C SER A 210 25.78 -2.72 -25.05
N THR A 211 26.33 -3.76 -24.41
CA THR A 211 27.31 -4.65 -25.04
C THR A 211 26.62 -5.39 -26.17
N THR A 212 26.72 -4.84 -27.38
CA THR A 212 26.40 -5.56 -28.60
C THR A 212 27.49 -6.62 -28.79
N THR A 213 27.16 -7.88 -28.52
CA THR A 213 28.04 -9.01 -28.86
C THR A 213 28.11 -9.09 -30.39
N PRO A 214 29.30 -9.01 -31.01
CA PRO A 214 29.40 -9.20 -32.45
C PRO A 214 29.11 -10.67 -32.77
N ALA A 215 28.17 -10.90 -33.68
CA ALA A 215 27.87 -12.22 -34.22
C ALA A 215 29.13 -12.76 -34.91
N ALA A 216 29.61 -13.91 -34.44
CA ALA A 216 30.70 -14.64 -35.10
C ALA A 216 30.24 -15.09 -36.48
N ARG A 217 31.11 -14.85 -37.47
CA ARG A 217 30.96 -15.19 -38.88
C ARG A 217 31.41 -16.62 -39.14
#